data_AF-A0AAD5P552-F1
#
_entry.id   AF-A0AAD5P552-F1
#
_cell.length_a   1.000
_cell.length_b   1.000
_cell.length_c   1.000
_cell.angle_alpha   90.00
_cell.angle_beta   90.00
_cell.angle_gamma   90.00
#
_symmetry.space_group_name_H-M   'P 1'
#
loop_
_entity.id
_entity.type
_entity.pdbx_description
1 polymer ?
#
loop_
_entity_poly.entity_id
_entity_poly.type
_entity_poly.pdbx_seq_one_letter_code
_entity_poly.pdbx_strand_id
1 'polypeptide(L)'
;MENNKEKKQSKGRRKIEINKISKKSSLNVTFSKRRQGLFNKAGEFCVLSGAEIAIITFSPGGKTFTFGHPSADAILNRYLTGNNTSGESSTNLVEGFWWDEQSIESLDLEELNQYVESMEVLRKLVALKVDEMEKGSD
;
A
#
# COMPACT_ATOMS: atom_id res chain seq x y z
N MET A 1 -41.26 13.24 22.49
CA MET A 1 -40.18 14.26 22.50
C MET A 1 -39.16 13.82 21.47
N GLU A 2 -39.19 14.44 20.29
CA GLU A 2 -38.37 14.04 19.15
C GLU A 2 -37.00 14.72 19.24
N ASN A 3 -35.94 13.93 19.47
CA ASN A 3 -34.57 14.44 19.58
C ASN A 3 -34.02 14.78 18.20
N ASN A 4 -34.16 16.04 17.82
CA ASN A 4 -33.60 16.58 16.58
C ASN A 4 -32.07 16.76 16.73
N LYS A 5 -31.29 15.72 16.43
CA LYS A 5 -29.83 15.82 16.34
C LYS A 5 -29.46 16.57 15.07
N GLU A 6 -29.21 17.87 15.18
CA GLU A 6 -28.68 18.69 14.09
C GLU A 6 -27.40 18.07 13.51
N LYS A 7 -27.43 17.73 12.22
CA LYS A 7 -26.25 17.23 11.50
C LYS A 7 -25.23 18.36 11.37
N LYS A 8 -24.14 18.29 12.14
CA LYS A 8 -23.01 19.22 12.01
C LYS A 8 -22.36 19.08 10.63
N GLN A 9 -22.53 20.09 9.80
CA GLN A 9 -21.96 20.14 8.45
C GLN A 9 -20.43 20.27 8.51
N SER A 10 -19.72 19.48 7.69
CA SER A 10 -18.26 19.57 7.62
C SER A 10 -17.84 20.89 6.97
N LYS A 11 -16.70 21.43 7.40
CA LYS A 11 -16.15 22.68 6.87
C LYS A 11 -15.51 22.55 5.47
N GLY A 12 -15.68 21.41 4.79
CA GLY A 12 -15.15 21.13 3.46
C GLY A 12 -13.62 21.09 3.37
N ARG A 13 -13.10 21.04 2.14
CA ARG A 13 -11.66 21.13 1.86
C ARG A 13 -11.17 22.54 2.17
N ARG A 14 -10.16 22.65 3.03
CA ARG A 14 -9.53 23.92 3.39
C ARG A 14 -8.15 24.04 2.80
N LYS A 15 -7.79 25.23 2.34
CA LYS A 15 -6.42 25.56 1.97
C LYS A 15 -5.54 25.47 3.22
N ILE A 16 -4.36 24.87 3.08
CA ILE A 16 -3.32 24.83 4.10
C ILE A 16 -2.01 25.31 3.47
N GLU A 17 -1.10 25.80 4.29
CA GLU A 17 0.24 26.19 3.85
C GLU A 17 1.08 24.95 3.45
N ILE A 18 2.05 25.15 2.55
CA ILE A 18 3.00 24.09 2.14
C ILE A 18 4.22 24.18 3.06
N ASN A 19 4.02 23.77 4.31
CA ASN A 19 5.04 23.65 5.34
C ASN A 19 4.82 22.38 6.17
N LYS A 20 5.73 22.11 7.11
CA LYS A 20 5.65 20.93 7.98
C LYS A 20 4.42 21.05 8.90
N ILE A 21 3.50 20.09 8.83
CA ILE A 21 2.32 20.03 9.71
C ILE A 21 2.77 19.64 11.12
N SER A 22 2.56 20.54 12.07
CA SER A 22 2.94 20.35 13.48
C SER A 22 2.01 19.37 14.23
N LYS A 23 0.70 19.45 13.97
CA LYS A 23 -0.30 18.59 14.64
C LYS A 23 -0.22 17.15 14.13
N LYS A 24 0.21 16.21 14.98
CA LYS A 24 0.44 14.79 14.64
C LYS A 24 -0.74 14.10 13.97
N SER A 25 -1.96 14.29 14.47
CA SER A 25 -3.15 13.66 13.85
C SER A 25 -3.45 14.21 12.45
N SER A 26 -3.32 15.53 12.26
CA SER A 26 -3.45 16.16 10.93
C SER A 26 -2.32 15.73 9.99
N LEU A 27 -1.10 15.59 10.50
CA LEU A 27 0.04 15.10 9.73
C LEU A 27 -0.18 13.67 9.23
N ASN A 28 -0.58 12.75 10.12
CA ASN A 28 -0.83 11.35 9.76
C ASN A 28 -1.95 11.22 8.72
N VAL A 29 -3.10 11.89 8.93
CA VAL A 29 -4.20 11.88 7.97
C VAL A 29 -3.79 12.49 6.63
N THR A 30 -3.03 13.58 6.66
CA THR A 30 -2.56 14.23 5.43
C THR A 30 -1.56 13.35 4.68
N PHE A 31 -0.64 12.69 5.39
CA PHE A 31 0.29 11.74 4.81
C PHE A 31 -0.47 10.63 4.08
N SER A 32 -1.40 9.95 4.75
CA SER A 32 -2.16 8.84 4.15
C SER A 32 -2.93 9.30 2.90
N LYS A 33 -3.64 10.44 2.97
CA LYS A 33 -4.41 10.95 1.83
C LYS A 33 -3.53 11.43 0.67
N ARG A 34 -2.44 12.15 0.95
CA ARG A 34 -1.54 12.66 -0.10
C ARG A 34 -0.74 11.54 -0.74
N ARG A 35 -0.26 10.57 0.05
CA ARG A 35 0.41 9.37 -0.45
C ARG A 35 -0.49 8.62 -1.43
N GLN A 36 -1.74 8.35 -1.05
CA GLN A 36 -2.68 7.67 -1.94
C GLN A 36 -2.96 8.48 -3.21
N GLY A 37 -3.23 9.78 -3.07
CA GLY A 37 -3.47 10.65 -4.23
C GLY A 37 -2.27 10.72 -5.18
N LEU A 38 -1.05 10.72 -4.64
CA LEU A 38 0.19 10.67 -5.41
C LEU A 38 0.32 9.34 -6.15
N PHE A 39 0.06 8.21 -5.50
CA PHE A 39 0.15 6.88 -6.12
C PHE A 39 -0.87 6.73 -7.25
N ASN A 40 -2.12 7.16 -7.04
CA ASN A 40 -3.14 7.14 -8.09
C ASN A 40 -2.72 7.98 -9.29
N LYS A 41 -2.17 9.19 -9.07
CA LYS A 41 -1.71 10.04 -10.16
C LYS A 41 -0.49 9.49 -10.88
N ALA A 42 0.42 8.83 -10.16
CA ALA A 42 1.54 8.14 -10.79
C ALA A 42 1.05 6.97 -11.66
N GLY A 43 0.10 6.15 -11.16
CA GLY A 43 -0.52 5.07 -11.93
C GLY A 43 -1.21 5.55 -13.20
N GLU A 44 -2.07 6.58 -13.08
CA GLU A 44 -2.70 7.23 -14.24
C GLU A 44 -1.66 7.71 -15.26
N PHE A 45 -0.58 8.34 -14.77
CA PHE A 45 0.48 8.85 -15.64
C PHE A 45 1.25 7.73 -16.34
N CYS A 46 1.60 6.64 -15.65
CA CYS A 46 2.25 5.48 -16.25
C CYS A 46 1.41 4.91 -17.39
N VAL A 47 0.09 4.79 -17.21
CA VAL A 47 -0.82 4.31 -18.26
C VAL A 47 -0.87 5.25 -19.45
N LEU A 48 -0.96 6.56 -19.21
CA LEU A 48 -1.09 7.56 -20.28
C LEU A 48 0.19 7.77 -21.09
N SER A 49 1.34 7.68 -20.43
CA SER A 49 2.64 8.04 -21.02
C SER A 49 3.54 6.86 -21.32
N GLY A 50 3.23 5.67 -20.78
CA GLY A 50 4.15 4.52 -20.78
C GLY A 50 5.39 4.75 -19.92
N ALA A 51 5.44 5.81 -19.11
CA ALA A 51 6.59 6.11 -18.28
C ALA A 51 6.75 5.08 -17.16
N GLU A 52 7.98 4.67 -16.91
CA GLU A 52 8.32 3.86 -15.75
C GLU A 52 8.59 4.77 -14.54
N ILE A 53 7.87 4.56 -13.45
CA ILE A 53 7.94 5.41 -12.25
C ILE A 53 8.09 4.55 -11.01
N ALA A 54 9.01 4.93 -10.10
CA ALA A 54 9.10 4.43 -8.74
C ALA A 54 8.94 5.58 -7.74
N ILE A 55 8.12 5.39 -6.71
CA ILE A 55 7.91 6.34 -5.61
C ILE A 55 8.08 5.60 -4.29
N ILE A 56 8.95 6.13 -3.42
CA ILE A 56 9.19 5.60 -2.08
C ILE A 56 8.83 6.69 -1.07
N THR A 57 7.99 6.36 -0.10
CA THR A 57 7.59 7.29 0.97
C THR A 57 7.70 6.64 2.35
N PHE A 58 8.05 7.46 3.34
CA PHE A 58 8.15 7.05 4.73
C PHE A 58 7.08 7.79 5.53
N SER A 59 6.26 7.05 6.26
CA SER A 59 5.30 7.65 7.18
C SER A 59 6.00 8.32 8.35
N PRO A 60 5.34 9.25 9.06
CA PRO A 60 5.86 9.80 10.31
C PRO A 60 6.18 8.73 11.37
N GLY A 61 5.58 7.53 11.26
CA GLY A 61 5.86 6.38 12.14
C GLY A 61 6.97 5.45 11.63
N GLY A 62 7.66 5.79 10.55
CA GLY A 62 8.77 5.01 9.99
C GLY A 62 8.37 3.88 9.03
N LYS A 63 7.07 3.59 8.86
CA LYS A 63 6.60 2.60 7.88
C LYS A 63 6.86 3.08 6.45
N THR A 64 7.42 2.21 5.62
CA THR A 64 7.69 2.41 4.20
C THR A 64 6.46 2.09 3.35
N PHE A 65 6.29 2.85 2.26
CA PHE A 65 5.27 2.60 1.26
C PHE A 65 5.83 2.90 -0.12
N THR A 66 5.58 2.02 -1.07
CA THR A 66 6.13 2.09 -2.41
C THR A 66 5.03 2.05 -3.47
N PHE A 67 5.29 2.72 -4.58
CA PHE A 67 4.59 2.54 -5.85
C PHE A 67 5.65 2.31 -6.93
N GLY A 68 5.37 1.42 -7.87
CA GLY A 68 6.29 1.14 -8.96
C GLY A 68 5.58 0.59 -10.18
N HIS A 69 6.00 1.02 -11.37
CA HIS A 69 5.56 0.45 -12.64
C HIS A 69 6.77 0.35 -13.60
N PRO A 70 7.22 -0.85 -13.99
CA PRO A 70 6.58 -2.16 -13.79
C PRO A 70 6.64 -2.70 -12.35
N SER A 71 7.70 -2.42 -11.59
CA SER A 71 7.76 -2.61 -10.14
C SER A 71 8.80 -1.66 -9.54
N ALA A 72 8.69 -1.35 -8.24
CA ALA A 72 9.63 -0.43 -7.59
C ALA A 72 11.05 -1.02 -7.55
N ASP A 73 11.17 -2.32 -7.29
CA ASP A 73 12.44 -3.03 -7.25
C ASP A 73 13.08 -3.14 -8.63
N ALA A 74 12.30 -3.36 -9.70
CA ALA A 74 12.84 -3.40 -11.06
C ALA A 74 13.48 -2.06 -11.45
N ILE A 75 12.81 -0.96 -11.14
CA ILE A 75 13.33 0.40 -11.40
C ILE A 75 14.56 0.67 -10.52
N LEU A 76 14.50 0.31 -9.24
CA LEU A 76 15.62 0.52 -8.31
C LEU A 76 16.85 -0.29 -8.72
N ASN A 77 16.67 -1.56 -9.07
CA ASN A 77 17.75 -2.42 -9.53
C ASN A 77 18.39 -1.87 -10.81
N ARG A 78 17.58 -1.45 -11.79
CA ARG A 78 18.06 -0.80 -13.02
C ARG A 78 18.87 0.46 -12.70
N TYR A 79 18.35 1.30 -11.80
CA TYR A 79 19.03 2.52 -11.38
C TYR A 79 20.38 2.24 -10.70
N LEU A 80 20.44 1.26 -9.80
CA LEU A 80 21.65 0.92 -9.03
C LEU A 80 22.69 0.17 -9.85
N THR A 81 22.27 -0.69 -10.79
CA THR A 81 23.16 -1.50 -11.62
C THR A 81 23.66 -0.77 -12.86
N GLY A 82 23.05 0.37 -13.22
CA GLY A 82 23.40 1.13 -14.43
C GLY A 82 23.02 0.43 -15.74
N ASN A 83 22.34 -0.72 -15.66
CA ASN A 83 21.92 -1.49 -16.82
C ASN A 83 20.58 -0.95 -17.34
N ASN A 84 20.64 0.03 -18.25
CA ASN A 84 19.47 0.51 -19.00
C ASN A 84 19.00 -0.54 -20.02
N THR A 85 18.64 -1.75 -19.58
CA THR A 85 17.94 -2.69 -20.43
C THR A 85 16.49 -2.21 -20.51
N SER A 86 16.15 -1.55 -21.61
CA SER A 86 14.79 -1.24 -22.02
C SER A 86 14.03 -2.55 -22.24
N GLY A 87 13.56 -3.15 -21.14
CA GLY A 87 12.78 -4.37 -21.17
C GLY A 87 11.40 -4.06 -21.72
N GLU A 88 11.17 -4.45 -22.97
CA GLU A 88 9.84 -4.59 -23.57
C GLU A 88 8.96 -5.40 -22.60
N SER A 89 8.10 -4.71 -21.85
CA SER A 89 7.17 -5.36 -20.92
C SER A 89 5.79 -5.32 -21.54
N SER A 90 5.40 -6.48 -22.05
CA SER A 90 4.07 -6.84 -22.51
C SER A 90 3.01 -6.34 -21.53
N THR A 91 2.03 -5.61 -22.06
CA THR A 91 0.87 -5.08 -21.32
C THR A 91 -0.04 -6.22 -20.87
N ASN A 92 0.35 -6.98 -19.85
CA ASN A 92 -0.60 -7.77 -19.10
C ASN A 92 -1.24 -6.83 -18.08
N LEU A 93 -2.31 -6.17 -18.53
CA LEU A 93 -3.26 -5.46 -17.69
C LEU A 93 -3.91 -6.49 -16.77
N VAL A 94 -3.27 -6.76 -15.64
CA VAL A 94 -3.91 -7.51 -14.56
C VAL A 94 -4.97 -6.58 -13.97
N GLU A 95 -6.21 -6.87 -14.32
CA GLU A 95 -7.44 -6.32 -13.79
C GLU A 95 -7.55 -6.72 -12.31
N GLY A 96 -6.80 -6.00 -11.47
CA GLY A 96 -6.66 -6.22 -10.04
C GLY A 96 -5.91 -5.03 -9.46
N PHE A 97 -6.62 -4.16 -8.75
CA PHE A 97 -6.17 -2.85 -8.32
C PHE A 97 -5.07 -3.01 -7.22
N TRP A 98 -3.80 -3.10 -7.63
CA TRP A 98 -2.61 -3.44 -6.81
C TRP A 98 -2.32 -2.55 -5.57
N TRP A 99 -3.09 -1.48 -5.33
CA TRP A 99 -3.01 -0.71 -4.08
C TRP A 99 -4.06 -1.11 -3.05
N ASP A 100 -4.84 -2.14 -3.34
CA ASP A 100 -5.67 -2.86 -2.37
C ASP A 100 -4.85 -3.87 -1.57
N GLU A 101 -3.67 -3.48 -1.10
CA GLU A 101 -3.24 -3.95 0.21
C GLU A 101 -4.23 -3.30 1.19
N GLN A 102 -5.41 -3.92 1.32
CA GLN A 102 -6.47 -3.49 2.22
C GLN A 102 -5.81 -3.29 3.57
N SER A 103 -5.82 -2.05 4.03
CA SER A 103 -5.37 -1.77 5.37
C SER A 103 -6.17 -2.67 6.29
N ILE A 104 -5.51 -3.38 7.20
CA ILE A 104 -6.19 -4.14 8.27
C ILE A 104 -7.22 -3.25 9.01
N GLU A 105 -7.03 -1.92 8.97
CA GLU A 105 -7.93 -0.90 9.52
C GLU A 105 -9.29 -0.76 8.80
N SER A 106 -9.46 -1.33 7.60
CA SER A 106 -10.71 -1.27 6.81
C SER A 106 -11.49 -2.58 6.76
N LEU A 107 -10.93 -3.67 7.28
CA LEU A 107 -11.60 -4.97 7.35
C LEU A 107 -12.63 -4.99 8.48
N ASP A 108 -13.77 -5.60 8.24
CA ASP A 108 -14.75 -5.80 9.30
C ASP A 108 -14.35 -6.96 10.25
N LEU A 109 -15.10 -7.13 11.34
CA LEU A 109 -14.80 -8.11 12.39
C LEU A 109 -14.86 -9.56 11.91
N GLU A 110 -15.71 -9.86 10.92
CA GLU A 110 -15.89 -11.21 10.38
C GLU A 110 -14.70 -11.57 9.47
N GLU A 111 -14.33 -10.63 8.59
CA GLU A 111 -13.17 -10.75 7.71
C GLU A 111 -11.86 -10.86 8.51
N LEU A 112 -11.74 -10.11 9.60
CA LEU A 112 -10.57 -10.18 10.49
C LEU A 112 -10.49 -11.53 11.21
N ASN A 113 -11.62 -12.12 11.61
CA ASN A 113 -11.65 -13.44 12.22
C ASN A 113 -11.22 -14.53 11.21
N GLN A 114 -11.74 -14.47 9.98
CA GLN A 114 -11.37 -15.41 8.92
C GLN A 114 -9.87 -15.32 8.56
N TYR A 115 -9.29 -14.13 8.62
CA TYR A 115 -7.86 -13.93 8.42
C TYR A 115 -7.01 -14.55 9.54
N VAL A 116 -7.44 -14.39 10.80
CA VAL A 116 -6.78 -15.03 11.96
C VAL A 116 -6.81 -16.55 11.82
N GLU A 117 -7.96 -17.14 11.49
CA GLU A 117 -8.09 -18.59 11.29
C GLU A 117 -7.18 -19.11 10.16
N SER A 118 -7.12 -18.39 9.04
CA SER A 118 -6.26 -18.73 7.91
C SER A 118 -4.77 -18.70 8.30
N MET A 119 -4.37 -17.72 9.11
CA MET A 119 -3.01 -17.60 9.64
C MET A 119 -2.64 -18.73 10.60
N GLU A 120 -3.60 -19.21 11.40
CA GLU A 120 -3.38 -20.37 12.28
C GLU A 120 -3.19 -21.67 11.50
N VAL A 121 -3.97 -21.88 10.44
CA VAL A 121 -3.80 -23.04 9.54
C VAL A 121 -2.42 -23.00 8.89
N LEU A 122 -2.03 -21.85 8.36
CA LEU A 122 -0.72 -21.70 7.72
C LEU A 122 0.43 -21.96 8.71
N ARG A 123 0.33 -21.45 9.95
CA ARG A 123 1.32 -21.76 11.00
C ARG A 123 1.44 -23.25 11.27
N LYS A 124 0.33 -23.98 11.33
CA LYS A 124 0.33 -25.44 11.50
C LYS A 124 0.99 -26.15 10.32
N LEU A 125 0.70 -25.73 9.09
CA LEU A 125 1.32 -26.29 7.89
C LEU A 125 2.83 -26.02 7.83
N VAL A 126 3.27 -24.81 8.18
CA VAL A 126 4.69 -24.47 8.24
C VAL A 126 5.40 -25.31 9.31
N ALA A 127 4.81 -25.47 10.50
CA ALA A 127 5.38 -26.31 11.56
C ALA A 127 5.52 -27.78 11.10
N LEU A 128 4.48 -28.34 10.47
CA LEU A 128 4.54 -29.68 9.89
C LEU A 128 5.65 -29.80 8.83
N LYS A 129 5.81 -28.78 7.98
CA LYS A 129 6.84 -28.80 6.93
C LYS A 129 8.25 -28.72 7.51
N VAL A 130 8.43 -27.99 8.60
CA VAL A 130 9.71 -27.94 9.34
C VAL A 130 10.01 -29.31 9.94
N ASP A 131 9.04 -29.96 10.60
CA ASP A 131 9.21 -31.30 11.17
C ASP A 131 9.53 -32.36 10.09
N GLU A 132 8.96 -32.25 8.89
CA GLU A 132 9.30 -33.11 7.74
C GLU A 132 10.74 -32.92 7.28
N MET A 133 11.22 -31.67 7.22
CA MET A 133 12.58 -31.36 6.81
C MET A 133 13.61 -31.81 7.85
N GLU A 134 13.27 -31.75 9.13
CA GLU A 134 14.13 -32.27 10.20
C GLU A 134 14.22 -33.81 10.19
N LYS A 135 13.16 -34.51 9.79
CA LYS A 135 13.13 -35.99 9.71
C LYS A 135 13.69 -36.56 8.40
N GLY A 136 13.84 -35.74 7.35
CA GLY A 136 14.36 -36.16 6.04
C GLY A 136 15.88 -36.01 5.89
N SER A 137 16.61 -35.72 6.97
CA SER A 137 18.06 -35.43 6.95
C SER A 137 18.94 -36.55 7.52
N ASP A 138 18.40 -37.75 7.75
CA ASP A 138 19.15 -38.99 8.08
C ASP A 138 19.16 -39.99 6.91
#